data_AF-A0A914CZT1-F1
#
_entry.id   AF-A0A914CZT1-F1
#
_cell.length_a   1.000
_cell.length_b   1.000
_cell.length_c   1.000
_cell.angle_alpha   90.00
_cell.angle_beta   90.00
_cell.angle_gamma   90.00
#
_symmetry.space_group_name_H-M   'P 1'
#
loop_
_entity.id
_entity.type
_entity.pdbx_description
1 polymer ?
#
loop_
_entity_poly.entity_id
_entity_poly.type
_entity_poly.pdbx_seq_one_letter_code
_entity_poly.pdbx_strand_id
1 'polypeptide(L)'
;MLDSLPADVYFRLNPYMSHTYTLDETDSKKLAQMQEDAKQYVRKNKKKIHSAANQLVKEPVLHKHLMRNLVSWNHEKQLFGSGYNI
;
A
#
# COMPACT_ATOMS: atom_id res chain seq x y z
N MET A 1 11.90 -17.07 -14.45
CA MET A 1 11.39 -17.49 -13.12
C MET A 1 10.78 -16.26 -12.50
N LEU A 2 9.45 -16.14 -12.50
CA LEU A 2 8.78 -14.95 -11.95
C LEU A 2 8.91 -15.04 -10.43
N ASP A 3 9.68 -14.13 -9.85
CA ASP A 3 9.80 -13.90 -8.42
C ASP A 3 8.43 -13.49 -7.87
N SER A 4 7.56 -14.48 -7.66
CA SER A 4 6.19 -14.25 -7.21
C SER A 4 6.24 -13.91 -5.73
N LEU A 5 5.99 -12.63 -5.43
CA LEU A 5 5.75 -12.19 -4.05
C LEU A 5 4.79 -13.16 -3.34
N PRO A 6 4.99 -13.40 -2.04
CA PRO A 6 4.09 -14.24 -1.26
C PRO A 6 2.64 -13.74 -1.37
N ALA A 7 1.68 -14.67 -1.29
CA ALA A 7 0.27 -14.33 -1.29
C ALA A 7 -0.05 -13.29 -0.21
N ASP A 8 -0.99 -12.40 -0.50
CA ASP A 8 -1.44 -11.33 0.39
C ASP A 8 -0.37 -10.29 0.81
N VAL A 9 0.76 -10.20 0.08
CA VAL A 9 1.77 -9.14 0.27
C VAL A 9 1.58 -7.97 -0.69
N TYR A 10 1.19 -8.25 -1.94
CA TYR A 10 1.05 -7.24 -2.99
C TYR A 10 -0.33 -7.26 -3.64
N PHE A 11 -1.05 -6.14 -3.53
CA PHE A 11 -2.38 -5.96 -4.11
C PHE A 11 -2.37 -4.86 -5.18
N ARG A 12 -2.33 -5.25 -6.48
CA ARG A 12 -2.47 -4.29 -7.60
C ARG A 12 -3.92 -3.82 -7.76
N LEU A 13 -4.21 -2.57 -7.39
CA LEU A 13 -5.49 -1.91 -7.60
C LEU A 13 -5.36 -0.90 -8.75
N ASN A 14 -5.64 -1.36 -9.97
CA ASN A 14 -5.57 -0.52 -11.16
C ASN A 14 -6.80 -0.79 -12.03
N PRO A 15 -7.81 0.09 -12.03
CA PRO A 15 -8.99 -0.04 -12.88
C PRO A 15 -8.61 -0.02 -14.35
N TYR A 16 -9.39 -0.72 -15.17
CA TYR A 16 -9.38 -0.45 -16.60
C TYR A 16 -10.17 0.84 -16.85
N MET A 17 -9.62 1.72 -17.67
CA MET A 17 -10.22 3.00 -18.01
C MET A 17 -10.81 2.93 -19.43
N SER A 18 -12.02 3.46 -19.59
CA SER A 18 -12.72 3.51 -20.87
C SER A 18 -12.11 4.53 -21.84
N HIS A 19 -11.40 5.52 -21.30
CA HIS A 19 -10.71 6.56 -22.06
C HIS A 19 -9.25 6.67 -21.63
N THR A 20 -8.41 7.20 -22.52
CA THR A 20 -7.06 7.65 -22.18
C THR A 20 -7.13 9.06 -21.63
N TYR A 21 -6.62 9.24 -20.41
CA TYR A 21 -6.58 10.53 -19.74
C TYR A 21 -5.14 11.06 -19.73
N THR A 22 -4.96 12.35 -20.03
CA THR A 22 -3.70 13.05 -19.77
C THR A 22 -3.63 13.44 -18.30
N LEU A 23 -2.44 13.83 -17.81
CA LEU A 23 -2.25 14.21 -16.41
C LEU A 23 -3.01 15.50 -16.05
N ASP A 24 -3.20 16.38 -17.03
CA ASP A 24 -3.86 17.69 -16.94
C ASP A 24 -5.33 17.67 -17.38
N GLU A 25 -5.94 16.49 -17.47
CA GLU A 25 -7.35 16.36 -17.85
C GLU A 25 -8.27 17.05 -16.83
N THR A 26 -9.13 17.93 -17.32
CA THR A 26 -10.05 18.76 -16.51
C THR A 26 -11.50 18.68 -16.97
N ASP A 27 -11.80 17.96 -18.05
CA ASP A 27 -13.17 17.78 -18.53
C ASP A 27 -14.00 16.98 -17.51
N SER A 28 -14.96 17.67 -16.90
CA SER A 28 -15.91 17.10 -15.94
C SER A 28 -16.59 15.81 -16.40
N LYS A 29 -16.93 15.66 -17.69
CA LYS A 29 -17.61 14.46 -18.21
C LYS A 29 -16.68 13.25 -18.22
N LYS A 30 -15.44 13.47 -18.67
CA LYS A 30 -14.40 12.46 -18.67
C LYS A 30 -14.02 12.03 -17.24
N LEU A 31 -13.91 12.99 -16.32
CA LEU A 31 -13.66 12.70 -14.91
C LEU A 31 -14.82 11.91 -14.27
N ALA A 32 -16.07 12.23 -14.62
CA ALA A 32 -17.23 11.47 -14.16
C ALA A 32 -17.20 10.01 -14.69
N GLN A 33 -16.82 9.80 -15.95
CA GLN A 33 -16.65 8.45 -16.51
C GLN A 33 -15.53 7.68 -15.80
N MET A 34 -14.39 8.32 -15.51
CA MET A 34 -13.30 7.71 -14.75
C MET A 34 -13.75 7.24 -13.35
N GLN A 35 -14.59 8.02 -12.68
CA GLN A 35 -15.16 7.62 -11.38
C GLN A 35 -16.10 6.42 -11.52
N GLU A 36 -16.90 6.36 -12.59
CA GLU A 36 -17.78 5.22 -12.84
C GLU A 36 -16.99 3.95 -13.13
N ASP A 37 -15.95 4.03 -13.97
CA ASP A 37 -15.03 2.93 -14.24
C ASP A 37 -14.40 2.40 -12.94
N ALA A 38 -13.96 3.30 -12.05
CA ALA A 38 -13.41 2.96 -10.74
C ALA A 38 -14.44 2.26 -9.83
N LYS A 39 -15.69 2.77 -9.75
CA LYS A 39 -16.77 2.13 -8.98
C LYS A 39 -17.05 0.73 -9.47
N GLN A 40 -17.11 0.54 -10.79
CA GLN A 40 -17.33 -0.78 -11.38
C GLN A 40 -16.17 -1.74 -11.09
N TYR A 41 -14.92 -1.25 -11.15
CA TYR A 41 -13.76 -2.04 -10.79
C TYR A 41 -13.81 -2.49 -9.33
N VAL A 42 -14.11 -1.58 -8.40
CA VAL A 42 -14.26 -1.90 -6.97
C VAL A 42 -15.33 -2.96 -6.74
N ARG A 43 -16.49 -2.81 -7.40
CA ARG A 43 -17.59 -3.79 -7.31
C ARG A 43 -17.16 -5.18 -7.78
N LYS A 44 -16.50 -5.28 -8.93
CA LYS A 44 -15.99 -6.55 -9.49
C LYS A 44 -14.88 -7.17 -8.62
N ASN A 45 -14.04 -6.34 -8.02
CA ASN A 45 -12.86 -6.76 -7.25
C ASN A 45 -13.05 -6.72 -5.73
N LYS A 46 -14.31 -6.71 -5.25
CA LYS A 46 -14.64 -6.57 -3.83
C LYS A 46 -13.88 -7.55 -2.94
N LYS A 47 -13.73 -8.80 -3.36
CA LYS A 47 -12.95 -9.83 -2.63
C LYS A 47 -11.49 -9.43 -2.44
N LYS A 48 -10.84 -8.91 -3.48
CA LYS A 48 -9.43 -8.49 -3.44
C LYS A 48 -9.23 -7.30 -2.50
N ILE A 49 -10.12 -6.32 -2.58
CA ILE A 49 -10.11 -5.14 -1.70
C ILE A 49 -10.34 -5.56 -0.25
N HIS A 50 -11.27 -6.49 -0.02
CA HIS A 50 -11.53 -6.98 1.33
C HIS A 50 -10.37 -7.80 1.90
N SER A 51 -9.70 -8.63 1.09
CA SER A 51 -8.46 -9.32 1.52
C SER A 51 -7.38 -8.31 1.91
N ALA A 52 -7.16 -7.27 1.08
CA ALA A 52 -6.22 -6.20 1.39
C ALA A 52 -6.58 -5.47 2.70
N ALA A 53 -7.86 -5.12 2.89
CA ALA A 53 -8.33 -4.48 4.11
C ALA A 53 -8.12 -5.37 5.34
N ASN A 54 -8.47 -6.66 5.25
CA ASN A 54 -8.26 -7.62 6.34
C ASN A 54 -6.76 -7.74 6.68
N GLN A 55 -5.89 -7.76 5.67
CA GLN A 55 -4.44 -7.81 5.87
C GLN A 55 -3.90 -6.53 6.53
N LEU A 56 -4.46 -5.36 6.22
CA LEU A 56 -4.06 -4.09 6.84
C LEU A 56 -4.50 -3.98 8.31
N VAL A 57 -5.60 -4.63 8.69
CA VAL A 57 -6.14 -4.60 10.06
C VAL A 57 -5.58 -5.74 10.94
N LYS A 58 -4.94 -6.76 10.35
CA LYS A 58 -4.28 -7.82 11.11
C LYS A 58 -3.25 -7.22 12.07
N GLU A 59 -3.34 -7.62 13.33
CA GLU A 59 -2.32 -7.27 14.31
C GLU A 59 -0.95 -7.81 13.87
N PRO A 60 0.11 -7.00 13.99
CA PRO A 60 1.45 -7.50 13.75
C PRO A 60 1.73 -8.62 14.75
N VAL A 61 2.23 -9.76 14.24
CA VAL A 61 2.61 -10.90 15.08
C VAL A 61 3.51 -10.39 16.22
N LEU A 62 3.30 -10.87 17.45
CA LEU A 62 4.03 -10.42 18.65
C LEU A 62 5.55 -10.32 18.44
N HIS A 63 6.15 -11.27 17.72
CA HIS A 63 7.58 -11.25 17.38
C HIS A 63 7.98 -10.00 16.56
N LYS A 64 7.13 -9.55 15.63
CA LYS A 64 7.36 -8.37 14.79
C LYS A 64 7.28 -7.08 15.60
N HIS A 65 6.43 -7.05 16.62
CA HIS A 65 6.33 -5.92 17.55
C HIS A 65 7.57 -5.84 18.46
N LEU A 66 8.00 -6.98 19.03
CA LEU A 66 9.25 -7.09 19.78
C LEU A 66 10.46 -6.65 18.94
N MET A 67 10.59 -7.16 17.71
CA MET A 67 11.70 -6.84 16.83
C MET A 67 11.71 -5.37 16.39
N ARG A 68 10.55 -4.74 16.16
CA ARG A 68 10.46 -3.30 15.91
C ARG A 68 11.03 -2.49 17.08
N ASN A 69 10.68 -2.86 18.31
CA ASN A 69 11.14 -2.16 19.51
C ASN A 69 12.65 -2.34 19.74
N LEU A 70 13.19 -3.52 19.42
CA LEU A 70 14.64 -3.78 19.49
C LEU A 70 15.41 -3.01 18.41
N VAL A 71 14.90 -2.95 17.19
CA VAL A 71 15.53 -2.19 16.09
C VAL A 71 15.49 -0.68 16.36
N SER A 72 14.37 -0.15 16.86
CA SER A 72 14.29 1.27 17.24
C SER A 72 15.26 1.62 18.36
N TRP A 73 15.41 0.75 19.36
CA TRP A 73 16.37 0.95 20.45
C TRP A 73 17.83 0.91 19.96
N ASN A 74 18.15 0.03 19.02
CA ASN A 74 19.48 0.00 18.40
C ASN A 74 19.76 1.27 17.57
N HIS A 75 18.75 1.79 16.86
CA HIS A 75 18.87 3.05 16.12
C HIS A 75 19.06 4.26 17.05
N GLU A 76 18.31 4.34 18.15
CA GLU A 76 18.49 5.38 19.16
C GLU A 76 19.91 5.33 19.75
N LYS A 77 20.40 4.15 20.11
CA LYS A 77 21.76 3.98 20.62
C LYS A 77 22.86 4.39 19.65
N GLN A 78 22.65 4.21 18.35
CA GLN A 78 23.59 4.68 17.33
C GLN A 78 23.59 6.21 17.21
N LEU A 79 22.43 6.86 17.33
CA LEU A 79 22.32 8.32 17.32
C LEU A 79 22.94 8.96 18.57
N PHE A 80 22.75 8.36 19.75
CA PHE A 80 23.35 8.84 21.00
C PHE A 80 24.82 8.41 21.18
N GLY A 81 25.28 7.37 20.49
CA GLY A 81 26.67 6.90 20.49
C GLY A 81 27.60 7.65 19.53
N SER A 82 27.05 8.39 18.55
CA SER A 82 27.83 9.22 17.62
C SER A 82 28.00 10.68 18.10
N GLY A 83 27.64 10.99 19.35
CA GLY A 83 27.63 12.33 19.92
C GLY A 83 28.84 12.72 20.78
N TYR A 84 29.90 11.90 20.86
CA TYR A 84 31.14 12.25 21.55
C TYR A 84 32.37 11.71 20.82
N ASN A 85 32.91 12.51 19.90
CA ASN A 85 34.32 12.54 19.56
C ASN A 85 34.67 13.99 19.18
N ILE A 86 35.07 14.76 20.20
CA ILE A 86 35.95 15.95 20.07
C ILE A 86 37.37 15.42 20.23
#